data_AF-A0A3C0VD51-F1
#
_entry.id   AF-A0A3C0VD51-F1
#
_cell.length_a   1.000
_cell.length_b   1.000
_cell.length_c   1.000
_cell.angle_alpha   90.00
_cell.angle_beta   90.00
_cell.angle_gamma   90.00
#
_symmetry.space_group_name_H-M   'P 1'
#
loop_
_entity.id
_entity.type
_entity.pdbx_description
1 polymer ?
#
loop_
_entity_poly.entity_id
_entity_poly.type
_entity_poly.pdbx_seq_one_letter_code
_entity_poly.pdbx_strand_id
1 'polypeptide(L)'
;MGIPNRRPSGRDQRTVYALPRAPLRERFVRRIRPPCACMGVLPSRAAGFLRRPPSGTSARGPRRPYCIVWPGRCPASRRAVRLDRAPRAPRRHVSGTSGHFVPRGFSATISAMAGTDDRVISDLARAGAARVLPGEALARRTTFRIGGPAALWVEIETAEALGRALEILAARELPWRILGGGSNVLAPDAGYSGAVLRLAGGLAAHAVDGTRIAAGAGASMHALAVAARDAGLSGLESAGTLPGTLGGALAGNAGYAGRSIGELVESVTVLGPGGETTVLPRDAIAFGYRSSSLRGRGAILGATLRLAPGDRDAIARAMADFAAERRARQPLSRPSAGCVFRNPPGEAAGGLIERAGAKGWVEGGAAVSGVHANFIVNEGGARAADVRRLIARVRERVRERFGIELALELEIMTGDE
;
A
#
# COMPACT_ATOMS: atom_id res chain seq x y z
N MET A 1 -42.29 25.49 -41.99
CA MET A 1 -43.44 24.94 -41.24
C MET A 1 -42.96 23.65 -40.59
N GLY A 2 -43.26 23.29 -39.34
CA GLY A 2 -43.96 23.98 -38.25
C GLY A 2 -44.15 22.98 -37.09
N ILE A 3 -43.70 23.32 -35.88
CA ILE A 3 -43.67 22.41 -34.71
C ILE A 3 -45.04 22.47 -33.97
N PRO A 4 -45.49 21.35 -33.37
CA PRO A 4 -45.84 21.40 -31.95
C PRO A 4 -45.25 20.17 -31.20
N ASN A 5 -44.34 20.29 -30.24
CA ASN A 5 -44.41 20.97 -28.93
C ASN A 5 -45.38 20.29 -27.94
N ARG A 6 -44.85 19.40 -27.10
CA ARG A 6 -45.40 19.09 -25.77
C ARG A 6 -44.26 18.98 -24.75
N ARG A 7 -44.33 19.79 -23.69
CA ARG A 7 -43.53 19.66 -22.47
C ARG A 7 -44.16 18.60 -21.54
N PRO A 8 -43.37 18.03 -20.63
CA PRO A 8 -43.59 18.27 -19.20
C PRO A 8 -42.31 18.81 -18.55
N SER A 9 -42.30 20.04 -18.01
CA SER A 9 -42.62 20.34 -16.60
C SER A 9 -41.69 19.60 -15.63
N GLY A 10 -40.69 20.30 -15.11
CA GLY A 10 -39.59 19.68 -14.37
C GLY A 10 -39.93 19.24 -12.94
N ARG A 11 -39.09 18.36 -12.42
CA ARG A 11 -38.73 18.34 -11.00
C ARG A 11 -37.22 18.37 -10.87
N ASP A 12 -36.74 19.35 -10.13
CA ASP A 12 -35.35 19.56 -9.79
C ASP A 12 -34.90 18.40 -8.88
N GLN A 13 -33.88 17.63 -9.31
CA GLN A 13 -33.22 16.60 -8.50
C GLN A 13 -31.72 16.88 -8.40
N ARG A 14 -31.38 18.06 -7.85
CA ARG A 14 -30.07 18.33 -7.26
C ARG A 14 -29.88 17.53 -5.97
N THR A 15 -29.70 16.21 -6.08
CA THR A 15 -29.29 15.39 -4.93
C THR A 15 -27.78 15.49 -4.72
N VAL A 16 -27.36 16.60 -4.12
CA VAL A 16 -25.97 16.85 -3.70
C VAL A 16 -25.66 15.93 -2.51
N TYR A 17 -25.05 14.77 -2.78
CA TYR A 17 -24.52 13.91 -1.72
C TYR A 17 -23.17 14.44 -1.23
N ALA A 18 -23.23 15.38 -0.29
CA ALA A 18 -22.12 15.60 0.62
C ALA A 18 -21.93 14.33 1.49
N LEU A 19 -20.70 13.86 1.61
CA LEU A 19 -20.33 12.94 2.71
C LEU A 19 -20.77 13.58 4.03
N PRO A 20 -21.42 12.84 4.95
CA PRO A 20 -22.11 13.44 6.09
C PRO A 20 -21.14 14.21 7.00
N ARG A 21 -21.26 15.53 7.01
CA ARG A 21 -20.63 16.39 8.02
C ARG A 21 -21.32 16.14 9.35
N ALA A 22 -20.69 15.35 10.21
CA ALA A 22 -21.17 15.16 11.58
C ALA A 22 -21.24 16.51 12.32
N PRO A 23 -22.34 16.82 13.03
CA PRO A 23 -22.45 18.08 13.75
C PRO A 23 -21.54 18.06 14.99
N LEU A 24 -20.64 19.04 15.09
CA LEU A 24 -19.91 19.33 16.32
C LEU A 24 -20.91 19.76 17.40
N ARG A 25 -21.25 18.85 18.32
CA ARG A 25 -21.83 19.20 19.61
C ARG A 25 -20.79 18.96 20.69
N GLU A 26 -20.50 20.04 21.42
CA GLU A 26 -19.61 20.01 22.58
C GLU A 26 -20.17 19.08 23.67
N ARG A 27 -19.35 18.14 24.14
CA ARG A 27 -19.08 17.83 25.57
C ARG A 27 -18.25 16.55 25.70
N PHE A 28 -17.56 16.42 26.83
CA PHE A 28 -16.71 15.28 27.26
C PHE A 28 -15.38 15.05 26.52
N VAL A 29 -14.42 15.95 26.79
CA VAL A 29 -12.99 15.60 26.75
C VAL A 29 -12.67 14.68 27.93
N ARG A 30 -12.61 13.36 27.72
CA ARG A 30 -11.93 12.43 28.66
C ARG A 30 -10.46 12.28 28.25
N ARG A 31 -9.59 13.08 28.87
CA ARG A 31 -8.14 12.87 28.87
C ARG A 31 -7.81 11.57 29.61
N ILE A 32 -7.41 10.52 28.89
CA ILE A 32 -6.79 9.34 29.50
C ILE A 32 -5.33 9.70 29.82
N ARG A 33 -5.02 9.86 31.12
CA ARG A 33 -3.64 9.85 31.62
C ARG A 33 -3.20 8.39 31.86
N PRO A 34 -1.95 8.01 31.57
CA PRO A 34 -1.42 6.72 32.03
C PRO A 34 -1.19 6.77 33.55
N PRO A 35 -1.45 5.69 34.30
CA PRO A 35 -1.12 5.63 35.71
C PRO A 35 0.37 5.32 35.91
N CYS A 36 1.11 6.23 36.53
CA CYS A 36 2.36 5.89 37.20
C CYS A 36 2.01 5.14 38.50
N ALA A 37 2.55 3.93 38.69
CA ALA A 37 2.39 3.16 39.92
C ALA A 37 3.76 2.73 40.46
N CYS A 38 4.37 3.62 41.24
CA CYS A 38 5.54 3.31 42.06
C CYS A 38 5.16 3.46 43.54
N MET A 39 4.90 2.33 44.22
CA MET A 39 5.30 2.05 45.60
C MET A 39 4.60 0.78 46.11
N GLY A 40 5.37 -0.08 46.76
CA GLY A 40 4.83 -1.18 47.56
C GLY A 40 5.86 -1.65 48.58
N VAL A 41 5.55 -1.49 49.87
CA VAL A 41 6.15 -2.21 51.01
C VAL A 41 5.09 -2.31 52.12
N LEU A 42 4.50 -3.51 52.29
CA LEU A 42 4.44 -4.37 53.51
C LEU A 42 4.49 -3.77 54.94
N PRO A 43 4.15 -4.52 56.04
CA PRO A 43 3.38 -5.79 56.19
C PRO A 43 2.46 -5.88 57.46
N SER A 44 1.93 -7.10 57.71
CA SER A 44 1.47 -7.74 58.98
C SER A 44 -0.05 -8.08 59.02
N ARG A 45 -0.54 -9.19 59.62
CA ARG A 45 0.05 -10.18 60.57
C ARG A 45 -0.67 -11.57 60.47
N ALA A 46 -0.11 -12.60 61.14
CA ALA A 46 -0.59 -13.98 61.44
C ALA A 46 -2.12 -14.20 61.65
N ALA A 47 -2.76 -15.39 61.62
CA ALA A 47 -2.50 -16.82 61.30
C ALA A 47 -3.90 -17.56 61.21
N GLY A 48 -4.13 -18.88 60.98
CA GLY A 48 -3.31 -20.10 60.79
C GLY A 48 -4.15 -21.42 60.83
N PHE A 49 -3.52 -22.56 61.15
CA PHE A 49 -4.06 -23.90 61.53
C PHE A 49 -4.77 -24.86 60.52
N LEU A 50 -4.08 -25.99 60.25
CA LEU A 50 -4.51 -27.39 60.03
C LEU A 50 -5.69 -27.79 59.11
N ARG A 51 -5.41 -28.56 58.05
CA ARG A 51 -5.33 -30.05 58.06
C ARG A 51 -4.71 -30.61 56.74
N ARG A 52 -4.25 -31.86 56.75
CA ARG A 52 -3.54 -32.57 55.65
C ARG A 52 -4.33 -33.80 55.15
N PRO A 53 -4.14 -34.27 53.90
CA PRO A 53 -4.73 -35.49 53.35
C PRO A 53 -3.80 -36.73 53.45
N PRO A 54 -4.30 -37.95 53.22
CA PRO A 54 -3.51 -39.18 53.09
C PRO A 54 -3.06 -39.41 51.62
N SER A 55 -1.75 -39.64 51.36
CA SER A 55 -1.10 -40.94 51.05
C SER A 55 -1.25 -41.42 49.58
N GLY A 56 -0.21 -41.90 48.88
CA GLY A 56 1.18 -42.07 49.31
C GLY A 56 2.23 -42.35 48.21
N THR A 57 3.49 -42.29 48.66
CA THR A 57 4.61 -43.22 48.37
C THR A 57 5.12 -43.45 46.94
N SER A 58 6.24 -42.80 46.60
CA SER A 58 7.56 -43.49 46.58
C SER A 58 8.70 -42.46 46.68
N ALA A 59 9.86 -42.87 47.21
CA ALA A 59 11.02 -42.00 47.41
C ALA A 59 12.33 -42.78 47.49
N ARG A 60 13.42 -42.19 46.96
CA ARG A 60 14.79 -42.16 47.53
C ARG A 60 15.67 -41.18 46.73
N GLY A 61 16.36 -40.28 47.43
CA GLY A 61 17.33 -39.31 46.89
C GLY A 61 18.79 -39.80 47.06
N PRO A 62 19.79 -38.94 47.36
CA PRO A 62 19.72 -37.51 47.71
C PRO A 62 20.76 -36.58 47.01
N ARG A 63 20.74 -35.29 47.36
CA ARG A 63 21.76 -34.24 47.09
C ARG A 63 21.96 -33.38 48.35
N ARG A 64 23.12 -32.68 48.45
CA ARG A 64 23.54 -31.52 49.32
C ARG A 64 24.81 -31.86 50.15
N PRO A 65 25.72 -30.89 50.47
CA PRO A 65 25.52 -29.68 51.33
C PRO A 65 25.98 -28.31 50.73
N TYR A 66 25.33 -27.15 51.03
CA TYR A 66 25.73 -26.01 51.93
C TYR A 66 26.81 -25.04 51.36
N CYS A 67 26.97 -23.73 51.71
CA CYS A 67 26.19 -22.68 52.41
C CYS A 67 26.82 -21.26 52.22
N ILE A 68 26.02 -20.16 52.28
CA ILE A 68 26.27 -18.77 52.86
C ILE A 68 27.54 -17.99 52.35
N VAL A 69 27.63 -16.66 52.07
CA VAL A 69 27.38 -15.41 52.86
C VAL A 69 27.24 -14.15 51.94
N TRP A 70 26.68 -13.04 52.46
CA TRP A 70 26.81 -11.63 51.98
C TRP A 70 28.10 -10.96 52.57
N PRO A 71 28.50 -9.67 52.36
CA PRO A 71 27.88 -8.53 51.63
C PRO A 71 28.85 -7.72 50.72
N GLY A 72 28.41 -6.62 50.07
CA GLY A 72 29.34 -5.61 49.50
C GLY A 72 28.75 -4.53 48.56
N ARG A 73 29.13 -3.25 48.76
CA ARG A 73 28.66 -2.05 48.02
C ARG A 73 29.43 -1.78 46.70
N CYS A 74 28.76 -1.09 45.75
CA CYS A 74 29.18 0.01 44.84
C CYS A 74 30.64 0.18 44.31
N PRO A 75 30.89 1.05 43.28
CA PRO A 75 30.01 1.55 42.21
C PRO A 75 30.65 1.42 40.79
N ALA A 76 29.98 1.95 39.77
CA ALA A 76 30.56 2.13 38.45
C ALA A 76 31.77 3.09 38.45
N SER A 77 32.80 2.78 37.65
CA SER A 77 33.84 3.76 37.28
C SER A 77 34.20 3.65 35.80
N ARG A 78 34.47 4.81 35.19
CA ARG A 78 34.87 4.93 33.77
C ARG A 78 36.29 4.41 33.58
N ARG A 79 36.58 3.74 32.47
CA ARG A 79 37.90 3.80 31.81
C ARG A 79 37.76 3.63 30.30
N ALA A 80 38.32 4.60 29.57
CA ALA A 80 38.46 4.52 28.13
C ALA A 80 39.63 3.57 27.79
N VAL A 81 39.48 2.79 26.72
CA VAL A 81 40.55 1.99 26.15
C VAL A 81 40.99 2.66 24.84
N ARG A 82 42.30 2.89 24.70
CA ARG A 82 42.91 3.37 23.45
C ARG A 82 42.82 2.25 22.41
N LEU A 83 42.49 2.59 21.17
CA LEU A 83 42.70 1.71 20.03
C LEU A 83 44.02 2.08 19.35
N ASP A 84 44.91 1.10 19.23
CA ASP A 84 46.20 1.26 18.58
C ASP A 84 46.09 1.36 17.05
N ARG A 85 47.12 1.96 16.45
CA ARG A 85 47.18 2.24 15.01
C ARG A 85 47.60 1.01 14.21
N ALA A 86 46.80 0.66 13.19
CA ALA A 86 47.24 -0.25 12.13
C ALA A 86 48.22 0.44 11.15
N PRO A 87 49.18 -0.28 10.54
CA PRO A 87 50.23 0.29 9.71
C PRO A 87 49.77 0.70 8.29
N ARG A 88 50.51 1.65 7.69
CA ARG A 88 50.23 2.22 6.35
C ARG A 88 50.75 1.32 5.22
N ALA A 89 49.95 1.13 4.18
CA ALA A 89 50.39 0.62 2.87
C ALA A 89 50.96 1.77 1.99
N PRO A 90 51.88 1.48 1.04
CA PRO A 90 52.62 2.51 0.31
C PRO A 90 51.80 3.22 -0.78
N ARG A 91 52.07 4.51 -0.97
CA ARG A 91 51.48 5.34 -2.05
C ARG A 91 52.15 5.01 -3.39
N ARG A 92 51.37 4.65 -4.41
CA ARG A 92 51.77 4.81 -5.81
C ARG A 92 51.24 6.13 -6.35
N HIS A 93 52.11 6.95 -6.95
CA HIS A 93 51.67 8.08 -7.76
C HIS A 93 51.11 7.56 -9.09
N VAL A 94 49.91 8.01 -9.44
CA VAL A 94 49.39 7.96 -10.81
C VAL A 94 48.88 9.35 -11.15
N SER A 95 49.61 10.05 -12.00
CA SER A 95 49.15 11.26 -12.67
C SER A 95 48.16 10.86 -13.77
N GLY A 96 46.86 11.11 -13.56
CA GLY A 96 45.82 10.85 -14.54
C GLY A 96 44.82 12.00 -14.57
N THR A 97 44.77 12.72 -15.68
CA THR A 97 43.84 13.83 -15.92
C THR A 97 42.41 13.31 -15.98
N SER A 98 41.58 13.71 -15.01
CA SER A 98 40.15 13.37 -14.97
C SER A 98 39.36 14.24 -15.95
N GLY A 99 39.41 13.87 -17.24
CA GLY A 99 38.48 14.39 -18.23
C GLY A 99 37.07 13.87 -17.96
N HIS A 100 36.16 14.73 -17.49
CA HIS A 100 34.75 14.38 -17.36
C HIS A 100 34.11 14.23 -18.75
N PHE A 101 34.05 12.99 -19.24
CA PHE A 101 33.33 12.65 -20.46
C PHE A 101 31.81 12.68 -20.20
N VAL A 102 31.20 13.86 -20.33
CA VAL A 102 29.75 14.03 -20.31
C VAL A 102 29.20 13.57 -21.67
N PRO A 103 28.31 12.56 -21.75
CA PRO A 103 27.70 12.17 -23.01
C PRO A 103 26.86 13.34 -23.56
N ARG A 104 27.21 13.83 -24.76
CA ARG A 104 26.41 14.79 -25.50
C ARG A 104 25.06 14.15 -25.84
N GLY A 105 24.05 14.50 -25.05
CA GLY A 105 22.70 13.91 -25.09
C GLY A 105 21.95 14.06 -23.75
N PHE A 106 22.67 14.07 -22.62
CA PHE A 106 22.03 14.11 -21.29
C PHE A 106 21.49 15.49 -20.87
N SER A 107 21.91 16.57 -21.53
CA SER A 107 21.54 17.95 -21.16
C SER A 107 20.10 18.32 -21.54
N ALA A 108 19.55 17.72 -22.61
CA ALA A 108 18.22 18.06 -23.12
C ALA A 108 17.09 17.60 -22.19
N THR A 109 17.24 16.45 -21.53
CA THR A 109 16.18 15.88 -20.67
C THR A 109 16.08 16.57 -19.32
N ILE A 110 17.19 17.03 -18.74
CA ILE A 110 17.18 17.76 -17.47
C ILE A 110 16.54 19.14 -17.64
N SER A 111 16.74 19.78 -18.79
CA SER A 111 16.11 21.08 -19.08
C SER A 111 14.59 21.02 -19.25
N ALA A 112 14.03 19.84 -19.57
CA ALA A 112 12.59 19.65 -19.72
C ALA A 112 11.84 19.50 -18.38
N MET A 113 12.52 19.12 -17.29
CA MET A 113 11.89 18.96 -15.96
C MET A 113 11.99 20.22 -15.10
N ALA A 114 12.78 21.21 -15.49
CA ALA A 114 12.99 22.46 -14.77
C ALA A 114 11.91 23.54 -15.05
N GLY A 115 10.85 23.20 -15.78
CA GLY A 115 9.84 24.14 -16.28
C GLY A 115 8.42 23.60 -16.19
N THR A 116 8.03 23.00 -15.06
CA THR A 116 6.60 22.85 -14.77
C THR A 116 6.07 24.26 -14.48
N ASP A 117 5.37 24.85 -15.45
CA ASP A 117 4.92 26.24 -15.40
C ASP A 117 4.18 26.53 -14.07
N ASP A 118 4.67 27.51 -13.31
CA ASP A 118 4.12 27.92 -12.00
C ASP A 118 2.63 28.25 -12.09
N ARG A 119 2.14 28.64 -13.28
CA ARG A 119 0.71 28.85 -13.55
C ARG A 119 -0.10 27.56 -13.40
N VAL A 120 0.40 26.40 -13.82
CA VAL A 120 -0.27 25.10 -13.65
C VAL A 120 -0.41 24.77 -12.16
N ILE A 121 0.65 25.00 -11.39
CA ILE A 121 0.65 24.80 -9.93
C ILE A 121 -0.36 25.73 -9.26
N SER A 122 -0.37 27.01 -9.64
CA SER A 122 -1.31 28.02 -9.16
C SER A 122 -2.76 27.68 -9.51
N ASP A 123 -3.02 27.22 -10.73
CA ASP A 123 -4.35 26.89 -11.22
C ASP A 123 -4.90 25.62 -10.54
N LEU A 124 -4.07 24.57 -10.36
CA LEU A 124 -4.44 23.37 -9.61
C LEU A 124 -4.75 23.69 -8.13
N ALA A 125 -3.96 24.57 -7.50
CA ALA A 125 -4.22 25.03 -6.14
C ALA A 125 -5.55 25.83 -6.06
N ARG A 126 -5.80 26.73 -7.03
CA ARG A 126 -7.06 27.50 -7.12
C ARG A 126 -8.27 26.61 -7.42
N ALA A 127 -8.07 25.51 -8.15
CA ALA A 127 -9.07 24.46 -8.37
C ALA A 127 -9.37 23.63 -7.11
N GLY A 128 -8.65 23.81 -5.99
CA GLY A 128 -8.89 23.13 -4.73
C GLY A 128 -8.08 21.84 -4.54
N ALA A 129 -6.95 21.68 -5.24
CA ALA A 129 -5.96 20.68 -4.84
C ALA A 129 -5.40 21.04 -3.45
N ALA A 130 -5.43 20.10 -2.52
CA ALA A 130 -4.96 20.32 -1.14
C ALA A 130 -3.43 20.46 -1.07
N ARG A 131 -2.71 19.86 -2.02
CA ARG A 131 -1.26 20.00 -2.16
C ARG A 131 -0.82 19.73 -3.59
N VAL A 132 0.14 20.52 -4.07
CA VAL A 132 0.80 20.35 -5.38
C VAL A 132 2.31 20.38 -5.14
N LEU A 133 3.04 19.35 -5.56
CA LEU A 133 4.49 19.23 -5.39
C LEU A 133 5.15 18.97 -6.76
N PRO A 134 6.01 19.86 -7.26
CA PRO A 134 6.80 19.57 -8.45
C PRO A 134 7.94 18.60 -8.14
N GLY A 135 8.28 17.72 -9.09
CA GLY A 135 9.47 16.86 -9.01
C GLY A 135 9.46 15.77 -7.93
N GLU A 136 8.30 15.40 -7.38
CA GLU A 136 8.22 14.42 -6.28
C GLU A 136 8.63 13.02 -6.75
N ALA A 137 9.62 12.43 -6.07
CA ALA A 137 10.19 11.12 -6.43
C ALA A 137 9.19 9.98 -6.20
N LEU A 138 8.80 9.28 -7.27
CA LEU A 138 7.83 8.18 -7.21
C LEU A 138 8.31 6.98 -6.38
N ALA A 139 9.63 6.79 -6.22
CA ALA A 139 10.19 5.85 -5.25
C ALA A 139 9.76 6.11 -3.79
N ARG A 140 9.28 7.31 -3.44
CA ARG A 140 8.68 7.63 -2.12
C ARG A 140 7.19 7.27 -2.04
N ARG A 141 6.55 6.98 -3.18
CA ARG A 141 5.10 6.81 -3.32
C ARG A 141 4.69 5.42 -3.84
N THR A 142 5.65 4.56 -4.24
CA THR A 142 5.46 3.14 -4.57
C THR A 142 5.97 2.20 -3.49
N THR A 143 5.33 1.04 -3.30
CA THR A 143 5.83 0.02 -2.35
C THR A 143 7.10 -0.69 -2.86
N PHE A 144 7.35 -0.64 -4.17
CA PHE A 144 8.59 -1.11 -4.79
C PHE A 144 9.81 -0.25 -4.39
N ARG A 145 9.58 1.01 -4.01
CA ARG A 145 10.62 2.04 -3.79
C ARG A 145 11.53 2.23 -5.01
N ILE A 146 10.90 2.24 -6.18
CA ILE A 146 11.51 2.47 -7.51
C ILE A 146 10.67 3.56 -8.21
N GLY A 147 11.32 4.43 -8.97
CA GLY A 147 10.70 5.48 -9.76
C GLY A 147 11.35 6.86 -9.59
N GLY A 148 11.61 7.53 -10.71
CA GLY A 148 12.09 8.91 -10.77
C GLY A 148 11.02 9.95 -10.38
N PRO A 149 11.29 11.25 -10.59
CA PRO A 149 10.36 12.33 -10.26
C PRO A 149 9.11 12.34 -11.15
N ALA A 150 7.93 12.53 -10.57
CA ALA A 150 6.78 13.00 -11.34
C ALA A 150 6.91 14.53 -11.56
N ALA A 151 6.52 15.03 -12.72
CA ALA A 151 6.49 16.48 -12.99
C ALA A 151 5.60 17.18 -11.96
N LEU A 152 4.41 16.63 -11.70
CA LEU A 152 3.51 17.05 -10.62
C LEU A 152 3.05 15.87 -9.76
N TRP A 153 3.03 16.06 -8.45
CA TRP A 153 2.28 15.25 -7.50
C TRP A 153 1.17 16.10 -6.89
N VAL A 154 -0.08 15.67 -7.04
CA VAL A 154 -1.27 16.46 -6.69
C VAL A 154 -2.14 15.67 -5.73
N GLU A 155 -2.52 16.27 -4.59
CA GLU A 155 -3.40 15.63 -3.60
C GLU A 155 -4.79 16.28 -3.66
N ILE A 156 -5.80 15.44 -3.87
CA ILE A 156 -7.18 15.85 -4.16
C ILE A 156 -8.12 15.26 -3.09
N GLU A 157 -8.92 16.11 -2.45
CA GLU A 157 -9.75 15.71 -1.31
C GLU A 157 -11.26 15.62 -1.60
N THR A 158 -11.72 16.16 -2.74
CA THR A 158 -13.14 16.15 -3.15
C THR A 158 -13.29 15.85 -4.63
N ALA A 159 -14.48 15.38 -5.05
CA ALA A 159 -14.76 15.05 -6.44
C ALA A 159 -14.76 16.30 -7.36
N GLU A 160 -15.21 17.44 -6.85
CA GLU A 160 -15.26 18.71 -7.57
C GLU A 160 -13.86 19.28 -7.80
N ALA A 161 -12.96 19.10 -6.82
CA ALA A 161 -11.54 19.41 -6.99
C ALA A 161 -10.86 18.48 -7.99
N LEU A 162 -11.27 17.19 -8.05
CA LEU A 162 -10.79 16.27 -9.08
C LEU A 162 -11.22 16.73 -10.47
N GLY A 163 -12.52 16.98 -10.69
CA GLY A 163 -13.05 17.42 -11.99
C GLY A 163 -12.31 18.64 -12.55
N ARG A 164 -12.22 19.72 -11.77
CA ARG A 164 -11.47 20.93 -12.17
C ARG A 164 -9.98 20.67 -12.41
N ALA A 165 -9.35 19.78 -11.65
CA ALA A 165 -7.96 19.40 -11.89
C ALA A 165 -7.80 18.65 -13.23
N LEU A 166 -8.72 17.73 -13.55
CA LEU A 166 -8.72 17.01 -14.83
C LEU A 166 -8.95 17.96 -16.01
N GLU A 167 -9.87 18.92 -15.90
CA GLU A 167 -10.09 19.98 -16.90
C GLU A 167 -8.81 20.81 -17.15
N ILE A 168 -8.13 21.24 -16.08
CA ILE A 168 -6.89 22.03 -16.15
C ILE A 168 -5.74 21.26 -16.83
N LEU A 169 -5.64 19.96 -16.55
CA LEU A 169 -4.61 19.07 -17.11
C LEU A 169 -4.90 18.75 -18.58
N ALA A 170 -6.16 18.45 -18.92
CA ALA A 170 -6.60 18.22 -20.30
C ALA A 170 -6.41 19.46 -21.18
N ALA A 171 -6.77 20.65 -20.69
CA ALA A 171 -6.59 21.93 -21.40
C ALA A 171 -5.10 22.32 -21.60
N ARG A 172 -4.16 21.55 -21.03
CA ARG A 172 -2.71 21.75 -21.15
C ARG A 172 -1.99 20.55 -21.76
N GLU A 173 -2.75 19.56 -22.23
CA GLU A 173 -2.23 18.31 -22.79
C GLU A 173 -1.25 17.59 -21.84
N LEU A 174 -1.41 17.82 -20.53
CA LEU A 174 -0.60 17.17 -19.50
C LEU A 174 -1.19 15.80 -19.18
N PRO A 175 -0.48 14.69 -19.48
CA PRO A 175 -0.97 13.37 -19.14
C PRO A 175 -1.08 13.24 -17.61
N TRP A 176 -2.03 12.43 -17.15
CA TRP A 176 -2.27 12.30 -15.72
C TRP A 176 -2.65 10.88 -15.32
N ARG A 177 -2.35 10.52 -14.07
CA ARG A 177 -2.60 9.19 -13.52
C ARG A 177 -3.03 9.30 -12.07
N ILE A 178 -4.07 8.57 -11.66
CA ILE A 178 -4.36 8.37 -10.24
C ILE A 178 -3.45 7.27 -9.66
N LEU A 179 -2.67 7.58 -8.63
CA LEU A 179 -1.88 6.61 -7.87
C LEU A 179 -2.47 6.43 -6.47
N GLY A 180 -2.93 5.21 -6.18
CA GLY A 180 -3.35 4.79 -4.84
C GLY A 180 -2.15 4.53 -3.91
N GLY A 181 -2.10 3.32 -3.34
CA GLY A 181 -0.96 2.92 -2.50
C GLY A 181 0.33 2.58 -3.24
N GLY A 182 0.37 2.72 -4.57
CA GLY A 182 1.53 2.40 -5.40
C GLY A 182 2.03 0.96 -5.26
N SER A 183 1.11 0.03 -4.98
CA SER A 183 1.41 -1.34 -4.56
C SER A 183 1.43 -2.40 -5.68
N ASN A 184 1.04 -2.00 -6.90
CA ASN A 184 1.06 -2.82 -8.12
C ASN A 184 1.67 -2.04 -9.30
N VAL A 185 2.59 -1.11 -9.02
CA VAL A 185 3.13 -0.17 -10.02
C VAL A 185 4.65 -0.19 -10.04
N LEU A 186 5.22 -0.32 -11.24
CA LEU A 186 6.62 -0.05 -11.52
C LEU A 186 6.75 1.33 -12.19
N ALA A 187 7.13 2.33 -11.41
CA ALA A 187 7.38 3.69 -11.91
C ALA A 187 8.73 3.76 -12.65
N PRO A 188 8.82 4.50 -13.77
CA PRO A 188 10.03 4.57 -14.61
C PRO A 188 11.18 5.32 -13.93
N ASP A 189 12.43 4.95 -14.24
CA ASP A 189 13.63 5.59 -13.69
C ASP A 189 13.77 7.06 -14.09
N ALA A 190 13.36 7.40 -15.32
CA ALA A 190 13.35 8.77 -15.83
C ALA A 190 12.30 9.67 -15.19
N GLY A 191 11.34 9.09 -14.44
CA GLY A 191 10.20 9.82 -13.92
C GLY A 191 8.99 9.85 -14.86
N TYR A 192 7.93 10.52 -14.44
CA TYR A 192 6.68 10.68 -15.18
C TYR A 192 6.51 12.15 -15.57
N SER A 193 6.36 12.44 -16.86
CA SER A 193 6.24 13.80 -17.40
C SER A 193 4.93 14.51 -17.03
N GLY A 194 3.94 13.78 -16.55
CA GLY A 194 2.61 14.28 -16.24
C GLY A 194 2.33 14.50 -14.75
N ALA A 195 1.04 14.65 -14.44
CA ALA A 195 0.54 14.80 -13.07
C ALA A 195 0.10 13.46 -12.45
N VAL A 196 0.70 13.11 -11.32
CA VAL A 196 0.27 11.97 -10.51
C VAL A 196 -0.66 12.45 -9.40
N LEU A 197 -1.93 12.07 -9.52
CA LEU A 197 -3.01 12.45 -8.62
C LEU A 197 -3.15 11.42 -7.49
N ARG A 198 -3.27 11.87 -6.25
CA ARG A 198 -3.61 11.03 -5.10
C ARG A 198 -4.90 11.51 -4.46
N LEU A 199 -5.83 10.57 -4.31
CA LEU A 199 -7.09 10.79 -3.61
C LEU A 199 -6.85 10.73 -2.09
N ALA A 200 -7.20 11.80 -1.39
CA ALA A 200 -6.96 12.04 0.03
C ALA A 200 -8.22 12.61 0.70
N GLY A 201 -8.13 13.08 1.95
CA GLY A 201 -9.23 13.76 2.67
C GLY A 201 -10.56 13.02 2.58
N GLY A 202 -11.60 13.69 2.08
CA GLY A 202 -12.95 13.12 1.88
C GLY A 202 -12.95 11.91 0.93
N LEU A 203 -12.17 11.96 -0.16
CA LEU A 203 -11.99 10.83 -1.08
C LEU A 203 -11.15 9.67 -0.49
N ALA A 204 -10.62 9.79 0.73
CA ALA A 204 -10.01 8.70 1.48
C ALA A 204 -10.77 8.33 2.77
N ALA A 205 -11.88 8.99 3.06
CA ALA A 205 -12.73 8.72 4.21
C ALA A 205 -13.58 7.46 4.01
N HIS A 206 -14.14 6.95 5.11
CA HIS A 206 -15.11 5.87 5.10
C HIS A 206 -16.14 6.06 6.23
N ALA A 207 -17.33 5.47 6.05
CA ALA A 207 -18.40 5.41 7.03
C ALA A 207 -19.01 4.01 7.03
N VAL A 208 -19.47 3.55 8.19
CA VAL A 208 -20.17 2.28 8.36
C VAL A 208 -21.63 2.57 8.70
N ASP A 209 -22.55 1.92 7.98
CA ASP A 209 -24.01 2.02 8.20
C ASP A 209 -24.64 0.63 8.10
N GLY A 210 -25.05 0.07 9.25
CA GLY A 210 -25.54 -1.31 9.34
C GLY A 210 -24.53 -2.31 8.77
N THR A 211 -24.90 -2.96 7.67
CA THR A 211 -24.06 -3.94 6.94
C THR A 211 -23.29 -3.35 5.77
N ARG A 212 -23.30 -2.02 5.60
CA ARG A 212 -22.64 -1.32 4.51
C ARG A 212 -21.41 -0.54 4.97
N ILE A 213 -20.42 -0.46 4.11
CA ILE A 213 -19.28 0.45 4.24
C ILE A 213 -19.21 1.31 2.99
N ALA A 214 -19.51 2.61 3.15
CA ALA A 214 -19.31 3.61 2.11
C ALA A 214 -17.88 4.17 2.25
N ALA A 215 -17.07 4.11 1.20
CA ALA A 215 -15.66 4.48 1.27
C ALA A 215 -15.16 5.13 -0.01
N GLY A 216 -14.35 6.18 0.14
CA GLY A 216 -13.66 6.83 -0.97
C GLY A 216 -12.54 5.96 -1.55
N ALA A 217 -12.19 6.18 -2.82
CA ALA A 217 -11.21 5.40 -3.56
C ALA A 217 -9.76 5.55 -3.04
N GLY A 218 -9.47 6.60 -2.27
CA GLY A 218 -8.23 6.78 -1.51
C GLY A 218 -8.18 6.02 -0.18
N ALA A 219 -9.29 5.42 0.27
CA ALA A 219 -9.34 4.72 1.56
C ALA A 219 -8.42 3.50 1.57
N SER A 220 -7.65 3.33 2.65
CA SER A 220 -6.74 2.19 2.83
C SER A 220 -7.51 0.88 3.01
N MET A 221 -7.17 -0.16 2.24
CA MET A 221 -7.80 -1.48 2.36
C MET A 221 -7.68 -2.07 3.77
N HIS A 222 -6.56 -1.80 4.45
CA HIS A 222 -6.36 -2.21 5.84
C HIS A 222 -7.30 -1.47 6.81
N ALA A 223 -7.51 -0.16 6.61
CA ALA A 223 -8.42 0.63 7.44
C ALA A 223 -9.87 0.18 7.27
N LEU A 224 -10.30 -0.15 6.05
CA LEU A 224 -11.64 -0.68 5.77
C LEU A 224 -11.87 -2.04 6.45
N ALA A 225 -10.87 -2.93 6.44
CA ALA A 225 -10.97 -4.21 7.13
C ALA A 225 -11.01 -4.07 8.67
N VAL A 226 -10.26 -3.10 9.22
CA VAL A 226 -10.31 -2.76 10.65
C VAL A 226 -11.68 -2.19 11.03
N ALA A 227 -12.24 -1.27 10.23
CA ALA A 227 -13.57 -0.72 10.45
C ALA A 227 -14.67 -1.80 10.36
N ALA A 228 -14.57 -2.70 9.38
CA ALA A 228 -15.46 -3.85 9.25
C ALA A 228 -15.43 -4.74 10.49
N ARG A 229 -14.24 -5.14 10.95
CA ARG A 229 -14.06 -5.92 12.19
C ARG A 229 -14.69 -5.23 13.40
N ASP A 230 -14.42 -3.94 13.60
CA ASP A 230 -14.92 -3.23 14.77
C ASP A 230 -16.43 -2.98 14.74
N ALA A 231 -17.05 -3.03 13.57
CA ALA A 231 -18.50 -3.05 13.39
C ALA A 231 -19.13 -4.47 13.38
N GLY A 232 -18.34 -5.54 13.56
CA GLY A 232 -18.85 -6.92 13.48
C GLY A 232 -19.27 -7.34 12.08
N LEU A 233 -18.54 -6.91 11.05
CA LEU A 233 -18.82 -7.19 9.63
C LEU A 233 -17.73 -8.07 9.00
N SER A 234 -18.13 -9.26 8.54
CA SER A 234 -17.33 -10.21 7.77
C SER A 234 -17.38 -9.89 6.27
N GLY A 235 -16.23 -10.05 5.58
CA GLY A 235 -16.09 -9.62 4.19
C GLY A 235 -14.63 -9.35 3.81
N LEU A 236 -13.96 -8.52 4.62
CA LEU A 236 -12.67 -7.90 4.28
C LEU A 236 -11.45 -8.55 4.95
N GLU A 237 -11.58 -9.73 5.56
CA GLU A 237 -10.54 -10.36 6.37
C GLU A 237 -9.24 -10.63 5.59
N SER A 238 -9.36 -11.23 4.40
CA SER A 238 -8.22 -11.49 3.52
C SER A 238 -7.77 -10.21 2.79
N ALA A 239 -8.72 -9.37 2.37
CA ALA A 239 -8.47 -8.11 1.66
C ALA A 239 -7.73 -7.07 2.52
N GLY A 240 -7.96 -7.06 3.84
CA GLY A 240 -7.27 -6.19 4.80
C GLY A 240 -5.77 -6.46 4.96
N THR A 241 -5.28 -7.57 4.41
CA THR A 241 -3.84 -7.87 4.31
C THR A 241 -3.19 -7.31 3.05
N LEU A 242 -3.97 -6.84 2.06
CA LEU A 242 -3.47 -6.32 0.80
C LEU A 242 -3.05 -4.84 0.94
N PRO A 243 -1.84 -4.47 0.48
CA PRO A 243 -1.41 -3.07 0.44
C PRO A 243 -2.11 -2.36 -0.70
N GLY A 244 -2.62 -1.15 -0.47
CA GLY A 244 -3.28 -0.35 -1.49
C GLY A 244 -4.45 0.46 -0.96
N THR A 245 -5.17 1.07 -1.90
CA THR A 245 -6.42 1.79 -1.63
C THR A 245 -7.58 1.14 -2.36
N LEU A 246 -8.81 1.44 -1.94
CA LEU A 246 -10.03 0.88 -2.49
C LEU A 246 -10.16 1.09 -4.00
N GLY A 247 -9.79 2.27 -4.53
CA GLY A 247 -9.83 2.54 -5.97
C GLY A 247 -8.93 1.60 -6.79
N GLY A 248 -7.70 1.38 -6.32
CA GLY A 248 -6.79 0.42 -6.95
C GLY A 248 -7.28 -1.03 -6.81
N ALA A 249 -7.88 -1.37 -5.67
CA ALA A 249 -8.50 -2.67 -5.46
C ALA A 249 -9.65 -2.92 -6.43
N LEU A 250 -10.55 -1.95 -6.63
CA LEU A 250 -11.67 -2.04 -7.56
C LEU A 250 -11.18 -2.12 -9.02
N ALA A 251 -10.25 -1.26 -9.43
CA ALA A 251 -9.70 -1.24 -10.79
C ALA A 251 -9.06 -2.58 -11.21
N GLY A 252 -8.41 -3.28 -10.27
CA GLY A 252 -7.77 -4.58 -10.50
C GLY A 252 -8.54 -5.80 -10.01
N ASN A 253 -9.78 -5.65 -9.50
CA ASN A 253 -10.49 -6.67 -8.71
C ASN A 253 -9.57 -7.44 -7.74
N ALA A 254 -8.92 -6.70 -6.85
CA ALA A 254 -7.92 -7.25 -5.94
C ALA A 254 -8.54 -8.31 -5.01
N GLY A 255 -7.79 -9.39 -4.78
CA GLY A 255 -8.28 -10.54 -4.02
C GLY A 255 -7.17 -11.45 -3.53
N TYR A 256 -7.42 -12.07 -2.37
CA TYR A 256 -6.53 -13.00 -1.67
C TYR A 256 -7.35 -14.12 -1.02
N ALA A 257 -6.74 -15.31 -0.90
CA ALA A 257 -7.38 -16.50 -0.33
C ALA A 257 -8.77 -16.81 -0.92
N GLY A 258 -8.88 -16.78 -2.25
CA GLY A 258 -10.12 -17.15 -2.97
C GLY A 258 -11.23 -16.10 -2.97
N ARG A 259 -11.04 -14.94 -2.32
CA ARG A 259 -12.03 -13.86 -2.25
C ARG A 259 -11.52 -12.59 -2.94
N SER A 260 -12.41 -11.86 -3.58
CA SER A 260 -12.14 -10.64 -4.35
C SER A 260 -13.06 -9.49 -3.93
N ILE A 261 -12.58 -8.24 -4.07
CA ILE A 261 -13.34 -7.05 -3.65
C ILE A 261 -14.66 -6.90 -4.40
N GLY A 262 -14.72 -7.33 -5.67
CA GLY A 262 -15.92 -7.27 -6.51
C GLY A 262 -17.10 -8.09 -5.96
N GLU A 263 -16.86 -9.12 -5.15
CA GLU A 263 -17.92 -9.88 -4.45
C GLU A 263 -18.70 -9.01 -3.45
N LEU A 264 -18.03 -8.04 -2.83
CA LEU A 264 -18.59 -7.17 -1.79
C LEU A 264 -19.19 -5.88 -2.33
N VAL A 265 -19.01 -5.57 -3.61
CA VAL A 265 -19.49 -4.31 -4.21
C VAL A 265 -21.02 -4.31 -4.30
N GLU A 266 -21.64 -3.28 -3.74
CA GLU A 266 -23.04 -2.90 -3.98
C GLU A 266 -23.11 -1.86 -5.11
N SER A 267 -22.25 -0.84 -5.07
CA SER A 267 -22.12 0.18 -6.11
C SER A 267 -20.73 0.82 -6.12
N VAL A 268 -20.34 1.40 -7.25
CA VAL A 268 -19.09 2.16 -7.43
C VAL A 268 -19.42 3.54 -8.00
N THR A 269 -18.91 4.59 -7.39
CA THR A 269 -19.03 5.96 -7.89
C THR A 269 -17.82 6.30 -8.75
N VAL A 270 -18.05 6.76 -9.97
CA VAL A 270 -17.03 7.20 -10.93
C VAL A 270 -17.26 8.65 -11.35
N LEU A 271 -16.17 9.37 -11.60
CA LEU A 271 -16.15 10.65 -12.29
C LEU A 271 -15.83 10.37 -13.77
N GLY A 272 -16.81 10.55 -14.65
CA GLY A 272 -16.66 10.34 -16.09
C GLY A 272 -15.82 11.42 -16.76
N PRO A 273 -15.44 11.21 -18.04
CA PRO A 273 -14.54 12.13 -18.77
C PRO A 273 -15.10 13.55 -18.95
N GLY A 274 -16.42 13.75 -18.92
CA GLY A 274 -17.06 15.07 -19.01
C GLY A 274 -17.27 15.75 -17.65
N GLY A 275 -16.70 15.21 -16.57
CA GLY A 275 -16.88 15.71 -15.20
C GLY A 275 -18.18 15.26 -14.52
N GLU A 276 -19.00 14.45 -15.19
CA GLU A 276 -20.23 13.89 -14.62
C GLU A 276 -19.92 12.79 -13.58
N THR A 277 -20.56 12.86 -12.41
CA THR A 277 -20.45 11.81 -11.40
C THR A 277 -21.57 10.78 -11.58
N THR A 278 -21.20 9.53 -11.85
CA THR A 278 -22.13 8.41 -12.07
C THR A 278 -21.97 7.34 -10.98
N VAL A 279 -23.08 6.83 -10.46
CA VAL A 279 -23.09 5.67 -9.56
C VAL A 279 -23.43 4.43 -10.38
N LEU A 280 -22.47 3.54 -10.54
CA LEU A 280 -22.61 2.26 -11.21
C LEU A 280 -23.08 1.20 -10.19
N PRO A 281 -24.26 0.58 -10.35
CA PRO A 281 -24.63 -0.57 -9.54
C PRO A 281 -23.76 -1.79 -9.88
N ARG A 282 -23.69 -2.76 -8.97
CA ARG A 282 -22.82 -3.94 -9.08
C ARG A 282 -22.97 -4.73 -10.39
N ASP A 283 -24.20 -4.87 -10.89
CA ASP A 283 -24.56 -5.58 -12.13
C ASP A 283 -24.07 -4.86 -13.40
N ALA A 284 -23.92 -3.54 -13.36
CA ALA A 284 -23.30 -2.75 -14.43
C ALA A 284 -21.75 -2.88 -14.50
N ILE A 285 -21.14 -3.66 -13.59
CA ILE A 285 -19.69 -3.81 -13.47
C ILE A 285 -19.29 -5.28 -13.66
N ALA A 286 -18.68 -5.58 -14.81
CA ALA A 286 -18.07 -6.89 -15.03
C ALA A 286 -16.75 -7.00 -14.25
N PHE A 287 -16.73 -7.86 -13.25
CA PHE A 287 -15.53 -8.23 -12.49
C PHE A 287 -15.00 -9.60 -12.97
N GLY A 288 -13.69 -9.71 -13.16
CA GLY A 288 -13.01 -10.95 -13.55
C GLY A 288 -11.74 -11.18 -12.74
N TYR A 289 -10.98 -12.23 -13.11
CA TYR A 289 -9.68 -12.46 -12.49
C TYR A 289 -8.71 -11.34 -12.86
N ARG A 290 -8.31 -10.55 -11.85
CA ARG A 290 -7.41 -9.40 -11.97
C ARG A 290 -7.88 -8.34 -12.98
N SER A 291 -9.20 -8.15 -13.07
CA SER A 291 -9.83 -7.24 -14.04
C SER A 291 -11.18 -6.71 -13.56
N SER A 292 -11.52 -5.50 -13.99
CA SER A 292 -12.86 -4.93 -13.89
C SER A 292 -13.16 -4.06 -15.11
N SER A 293 -14.43 -3.93 -15.48
CA SER A 293 -14.89 -3.00 -16.52
C SER A 293 -14.93 -1.53 -16.09
N LEU A 294 -14.25 -1.17 -14.99
CA LEU A 294 -14.15 0.21 -14.49
C LEU A 294 -13.03 0.99 -15.20
N ARG A 295 -11.98 0.30 -15.68
CA ARG A 295 -10.96 0.93 -16.53
C ARG A 295 -11.62 1.48 -17.80
N GLY A 296 -11.29 2.72 -18.17
CA GLY A 296 -11.92 3.44 -19.28
C GLY A 296 -13.25 4.13 -18.97
N ARG A 297 -13.84 3.95 -17.78
CA ARG A 297 -15.08 4.64 -17.36
C ARG A 297 -14.84 5.96 -16.60
N GLY A 298 -13.61 6.47 -16.62
CA GLY A 298 -13.18 7.62 -15.83
C GLY A 298 -12.56 7.26 -14.48
N ALA A 299 -12.49 8.24 -13.57
CA ALA A 299 -11.82 8.10 -12.28
C ALA A 299 -12.73 7.49 -11.22
N ILE A 300 -12.30 6.41 -10.55
CA ILE A 300 -13.04 5.83 -9.43
C ILE A 300 -12.96 6.78 -8.24
N LEU A 301 -14.11 7.27 -7.75
CA LEU A 301 -14.24 8.16 -6.61
C LEU A 301 -14.43 7.42 -5.29
N GLY A 302 -15.10 6.26 -5.32
CA GLY A 302 -15.41 5.45 -4.14
C GLY A 302 -16.37 4.31 -4.44
N ALA A 303 -16.78 3.57 -3.41
CA ALA A 303 -17.77 2.51 -3.52
C ALA A 303 -18.56 2.32 -2.22
N THR A 304 -19.74 1.73 -2.37
CA THR A 304 -20.48 1.11 -1.26
C THR A 304 -20.21 -0.38 -1.30
N LEU A 305 -19.67 -0.91 -0.21
CA LEU A 305 -19.48 -2.34 0.00
C LEU A 305 -20.60 -2.87 0.90
N ARG A 306 -21.16 -4.03 0.58
CA ARG A 306 -22.08 -4.79 1.44
C ARG A 306 -21.34 -5.99 2.04
N LEU A 307 -21.37 -6.09 3.35
CA LEU A 307 -20.73 -7.14 4.14
C LEU A 307 -21.80 -7.98 4.86
N ALA A 308 -21.38 -9.11 5.44
CA ALA A 308 -22.24 -9.95 6.29
C ALA A 308 -22.00 -9.63 7.77
N PRO A 309 -23.03 -9.63 8.65
CA PRO A 309 -22.81 -9.65 10.09
C PRO A 309 -21.96 -10.86 10.52
N GLY A 310 -21.11 -10.70 11.54
CA GLY A 310 -20.27 -11.78 12.07
C GLY A 310 -19.69 -11.47 13.45
N ASP A 311 -19.14 -12.50 14.10
CA ASP A 311 -18.46 -12.34 15.39
C ASP A 311 -17.16 -11.52 15.25
N ARG A 312 -17.05 -10.42 16.00
CA ARG A 312 -15.90 -9.52 15.96
C ARG A 312 -14.59 -10.24 16.26
N ASP A 313 -14.59 -11.16 17.22
CA ASP A 313 -13.37 -11.84 17.62
C ASP A 313 -12.98 -12.93 16.61
N ALA A 314 -13.95 -13.58 15.95
CA ALA A 314 -13.70 -14.49 14.82
C ALA A 314 -13.11 -13.74 13.61
N ILE A 315 -13.66 -12.57 13.27
CA ILE A 315 -13.12 -11.70 12.22
C ILE A 315 -11.69 -11.28 12.58
N ALA A 316 -11.44 -10.90 13.84
CA ALA A 316 -10.10 -10.53 14.32
C ALA A 316 -9.09 -11.69 14.22
N ARG A 317 -9.49 -12.92 14.59
CA ARG A 317 -8.67 -14.14 14.42
C ARG A 317 -8.35 -14.40 12.94
N ALA A 318 -9.36 -14.43 12.08
CA ALA A 318 -9.18 -14.65 10.65
C ALA A 318 -8.25 -13.60 9.98
N MET A 319 -8.38 -12.32 10.35
CA MET A 319 -7.43 -11.27 9.91
C MET A 319 -5.99 -11.54 10.36
N ALA A 320 -5.79 -12.02 11.59
CA ALA A 320 -4.48 -12.35 12.12
C ALA A 320 -3.88 -13.57 11.40
N ASP A 321 -4.70 -14.60 11.14
CA ASP A 321 -4.30 -15.83 10.45
C ASP A 321 -3.87 -15.55 9.00
N PHE A 322 -4.69 -14.82 8.22
CA PHE A 322 -4.30 -14.40 6.87
C PHE A 322 -3.03 -13.55 6.87
N ALA A 323 -2.86 -12.67 7.86
CA ALA A 323 -1.66 -11.84 7.96
C ALA A 323 -0.42 -12.67 8.38
N ALA A 324 -0.57 -13.73 9.16
CA ALA A 324 0.52 -14.66 9.51
C ALA A 324 0.91 -15.52 8.30
N GLU A 325 -0.08 -16.11 7.62
CA GLU A 325 0.09 -16.89 6.40
C GLU A 325 0.80 -16.08 5.30
N ARG A 326 0.35 -14.84 5.07
CA ARG A 326 0.95 -13.95 4.06
C ARG A 326 2.38 -13.55 4.41
N ARG A 327 2.71 -13.36 5.70
CA ARG A 327 4.11 -13.12 6.15
C ARG A 327 5.01 -14.34 5.95
N ALA A 328 4.49 -15.55 6.13
CA ALA A 328 5.24 -16.78 5.91
C ALA A 328 5.47 -17.08 4.42
N ARG A 329 4.51 -16.72 3.55
CA ARG A 329 4.51 -17.07 2.12
C ARG A 329 5.00 -15.97 1.18
N GLN A 330 5.18 -14.72 1.62
CA GLN A 330 5.53 -13.58 0.75
C GLN A 330 6.64 -12.72 1.36
N PRO A 331 7.51 -12.08 0.56
CA PRO A 331 8.66 -11.31 1.03
C PRO A 331 8.27 -9.91 1.55
N LEU A 332 7.34 -9.84 2.52
CA LEU A 332 6.75 -8.58 2.99
C LEU A 332 7.75 -7.64 3.71
N SER A 333 8.93 -8.12 4.09
CA SER A 333 10.02 -7.34 4.66
C SER A 333 10.86 -6.59 3.61
N ARG A 334 10.71 -6.91 2.32
CA ARG A 334 11.45 -6.28 1.21
C ARG A 334 10.50 -5.43 0.35
N PRO A 335 10.94 -4.27 -0.17
CA PRO A 335 10.14 -3.48 -1.10
C PRO A 335 9.86 -4.28 -2.37
N SER A 336 8.58 -4.34 -2.76
CA SER A 336 8.06 -5.07 -3.92
C SER A 336 6.71 -4.49 -4.32
N ALA A 337 6.21 -4.81 -5.52
CA ALA A 337 4.89 -4.41 -6.00
C ALA A 337 3.96 -5.63 -6.23
N GLY A 338 3.98 -6.60 -5.31
CA GLY A 338 3.12 -7.78 -5.37
C GLY A 338 3.61 -8.87 -6.34
N CYS A 339 2.65 -9.68 -6.82
CA CYS A 339 2.90 -10.65 -7.88
C CYS A 339 3.17 -9.93 -9.19
N VAL A 340 4.24 -10.32 -9.88
CA VAL A 340 4.65 -9.70 -11.14
C VAL A 340 3.79 -10.18 -12.30
N PHE A 341 3.47 -11.48 -12.31
CA PHE A 341 2.71 -12.15 -13.37
C PHE A 341 1.36 -12.67 -12.86
N ARG A 342 0.36 -12.67 -13.73
CA ARG A 342 -0.92 -13.36 -13.50
C ARG A 342 -0.69 -14.87 -13.53
N ASN A 343 -1.51 -15.63 -12.81
CA ASN A 343 -1.51 -17.08 -12.97
C ASN A 343 -2.10 -17.47 -14.35
N PRO A 344 -1.41 -18.29 -15.17
CA PRO A 344 -2.01 -18.90 -16.35
C PRO A 344 -3.08 -19.95 -15.96
N PRO A 345 -3.97 -20.36 -16.89
CA PRO A 345 -4.99 -21.37 -16.60
C PRO A 345 -4.38 -22.68 -16.09
N GLY A 346 -4.88 -23.18 -14.95
CA GLY A 346 -4.45 -24.45 -14.34
C GLY A 346 -3.07 -24.45 -13.66
N GLU A 347 -2.28 -23.39 -13.77
CA GLU A 347 -0.88 -23.36 -13.31
C GLU A 347 -0.59 -22.10 -12.47
N ALA A 348 0.25 -22.25 -11.44
CA ALA A 348 0.67 -21.11 -10.61
C ALA A 348 1.93 -20.47 -11.21
N ALA A 349 1.88 -19.18 -11.54
CA ALA A 349 3.04 -18.48 -12.14
C ALA A 349 4.28 -18.58 -11.25
N GLY A 350 4.12 -18.47 -9.92
CA GLY A 350 5.22 -18.70 -8.97
C GLY A 350 5.81 -20.11 -9.04
N GLY A 351 4.97 -21.13 -9.20
CA GLY A 351 5.41 -22.52 -9.37
C GLY A 351 6.17 -22.74 -10.67
N LEU A 352 5.71 -22.14 -11.77
CA LEU A 352 6.42 -22.17 -13.07
C LEU A 352 7.79 -21.49 -12.98
N ILE A 353 7.88 -20.30 -12.39
CA ILE A 353 9.14 -19.53 -12.25
C ILE A 353 10.13 -20.26 -11.32
N GLU A 354 9.64 -20.89 -10.25
CA GLU A 354 10.46 -21.70 -9.36
C GLU A 354 10.96 -22.98 -10.05
N ARG A 355 10.07 -23.74 -10.69
CA ARG A 355 10.44 -24.92 -11.50
C ARG A 355 11.40 -24.58 -12.63
N ALA A 356 11.29 -23.39 -13.23
CA ALA A 356 12.21 -22.84 -14.23
C ALA A 356 13.65 -22.61 -13.71
N GLY A 357 13.86 -22.61 -12.39
CA GLY A 357 15.15 -22.30 -11.77
C GLY A 357 15.45 -20.80 -11.74
N ALA A 358 14.41 -19.94 -11.82
CA ALA A 358 14.57 -18.48 -11.83
C ALA A 358 14.47 -17.82 -10.44
N LYS A 359 14.15 -18.61 -9.40
CA LYS A 359 14.13 -18.17 -8.00
C LYS A 359 15.54 -17.74 -7.56
N GLY A 360 15.68 -16.55 -6.99
CA GLY A 360 16.98 -15.98 -6.62
C GLY A 360 17.79 -15.35 -7.77
N TRP A 361 17.26 -15.27 -9.00
CA TRP A 361 17.94 -14.52 -10.08
C TRP A 361 18.06 -13.05 -9.75
N VAL A 362 19.21 -12.47 -10.06
CA VAL A 362 19.55 -11.05 -9.81
C VAL A 362 19.76 -10.32 -11.14
N GLU A 363 19.40 -9.05 -11.14
CA GLU A 363 19.60 -8.08 -12.21
C GLU A 363 19.76 -6.70 -11.56
N GLY A 364 20.93 -6.07 -11.65
CA GLY A 364 21.20 -4.81 -10.93
C GLY A 364 20.88 -4.90 -9.44
N GLY A 365 20.00 -4.01 -8.93
CA GLY A 365 19.50 -4.06 -7.54
C GLY A 365 18.22 -4.88 -7.34
N ALA A 366 17.67 -5.48 -8.40
CA ALA A 366 16.44 -6.28 -8.35
C ALA A 366 16.73 -7.78 -8.29
N ALA A 367 15.91 -8.54 -7.55
CA ALA A 367 16.01 -9.99 -7.47
C ALA A 367 14.65 -10.69 -7.50
N VAL A 368 14.59 -11.89 -8.10
CA VAL A 368 13.44 -12.80 -7.96
C VAL A 368 13.48 -13.37 -6.55
N SER A 369 12.42 -13.17 -5.77
CA SER A 369 12.41 -13.48 -4.34
C SER A 369 12.66 -14.96 -4.04
N GLY A 370 13.62 -15.22 -3.15
CA GLY A 370 13.85 -16.53 -2.55
C GLY A 370 12.69 -17.05 -1.67
N VAL A 371 11.70 -16.21 -1.34
CA VAL A 371 10.49 -16.65 -0.62
C VAL A 371 9.41 -17.09 -1.61
N HIS A 372 9.07 -16.23 -2.58
CA HIS A 372 7.98 -16.48 -3.54
C HIS A 372 8.39 -16.05 -4.95
N ALA A 373 8.60 -17.01 -5.86
CA ALA A 373 9.24 -16.72 -7.15
C ALA A 373 8.43 -15.78 -8.09
N ASN A 374 7.12 -15.60 -7.88
CA ASN A 374 6.33 -14.57 -8.60
C ASN A 374 6.53 -13.13 -8.06
N PHE A 375 7.37 -12.91 -7.04
CA PHE A 375 7.70 -11.57 -6.53
C PHE A 375 9.11 -11.20 -7.00
N ILE A 376 9.25 -10.01 -7.59
CA ILE A 376 10.54 -9.33 -7.69
C ILE A 376 10.65 -8.36 -6.51
N VAL A 377 11.81 -8.37 -5.85
CA VAL A 377 12.13 -7.51 -4.70
C VAL A 377 13.24 -6.54 -5.06
N ASN A 378 13.19 -5.36 -4.45
CA ASN A 378 14.27 -4.38 -4.46
C ASN A 378 15.22 -4.71 -3.30
N GLU A 379 16.40 -5.24 -3.59
CA GLU A 379 17.42 -5.58 -2.60
C GLU A 379 18.18 -4.33 -2.09
N GLY A 380 17.98 -3.19 -2.75
CA GLY A 380 18.61 -1.91 -2.46
C GLY A 380 19.09 -1.25 -3.74
N GLY A 381 18.60 -0.06 -4.05
CA GLY A 381 19.02 0.70 -5.24
C GLY A 381 18.55 0.12 -6.58
N ALA A 382 17.58 -0.80 -6.59
CA ALA A 382 17.01 -1.34 -7.83
C ALA A 382 16.45 -0.24 -8.74
N ARG A 383 16.67 -0.39 -10.05
CA ARG A 383 16.10 0.47 -11.09
C ARG A 383 14.90 -0.19 -11.76
N ALA A 384 14.01 0.61 -12.35
CA ALA A 384 12.91 0.10 -13.15
C ALA A 384 13.42 -0.68 -14.37
N ALA A 385 14.52 -0.23 -14.97
CA ALA A 385 15.24 -0.95 -16.02
C ALA A 385 15.70 -2.35 -15.57
N ASP A 386 16.15 -2.50 -14.31
CA ASP A 386 16.58 -3.79 -13.75
C ASP A 386 15.40 -4.76 -13.65
N VAL A 387 14.29 -4.29 -13.04
CA VAL A 387 13.05 -5.08 -12.92
C VAL A 387 12.52 -5.47 -14.31
N ARG A 388 12.56 -4.57 -15.31
CA ARG A 388 12.14 -4.87 -16.69
C ARG A 388 13.02 -5.93 -17.37
N ARG A 389 14.36 -5.87 -17.22
CA ARG A 389 15.26 -6.91 -17.75
C ARG A 389 15.02 -8.26 -17.07
N LEU A 390 14.80 -8.27 -15.76
CA LEU A 390 14.50 -9.48 -15.00
C LEU A 390 13.15 -10.10 -15.40
N ILE A 391 12.12 -9.26 -15.61
CA ILE A 391 10.82 -9.68 -16.16
C ILE A 391 10.97 -10.38 -17.52
N ALA A 392 11.73 -9.78 -18.43
CA ALA A 392 11.94 -10.34 -19.77
C ALA A 392 12.64 -11.71 -19.70
N ARG A 393 13.74 -11.81 -18.94
CA ARG A 393 14.47 -13.07 -18.71
C ARG A 393 13.61 -14.16 -18.07
N VAL A 394 12.73 -13.80 -17.13
CA VAL A 394 11.81 -14.76 -16.49
C VAL A 394 10.75 -15.25 -17.47
N ARG A 395 10.14 -14.35 -18.27
CA ARG A 395 9.17 -14.74 -19.31
C ARG A 395 9.80 -15.68 -20.34
N GLU A 396 10.97 -15.31 -20.84
CA GLU A 396 11.74 -16.11 -21.80
C GLU A 396 12.01 -17.52 -21.26
N ARG A 397 12.53 -17.63 -20.04
CA ARG A 397 12.82 -18.94 -19.44
C ARG A 397 11.58 -19.81 -19.22
N VAL A 398 10.45 -19.23 -18.83
CA VAL A 398 9.19 -19.98 -18.64
C VAL A 398 8.62 -20.42 -19.99
N ARG A 399 8.69 -19.56 -21.02
CA ARG A 399 8.33 -19.88 -22.41
C ARG A 399 9.19 -21.01 -22.98
N GLU A 400 10.52 -20.93 -22.84
CA GLU A 400 11.47 -21.96 -23.29
C GLU A 400 11.20 -23.33 -22.67
N ARG A 401 10.91 -23.37 -21.36
CA ARG A 401 10.82 -24.63 -20.62
C ARG A 401 9.43 -25.26 -20.61
N PHE A 402 8.37 -24.47 -20.73
CA PHE A 402 6.99 -24.93 -20.57
C PHE A 402 6.07 -24.56 -21.73
N GLY A 403 6.52 -23.76 -22.70
CA GLY A 403 5.67 -23.25 -23.79
C GLY A 403 4.64 -22.20 -23.33
N ILE A 404 4.74 -21.69 -22.09
CA ILE A 404 3.76 -20.80 -21.48
C ILE A 404 4.24 -19.34 -21.52
N GLU A 405 3.44 -18.45 -22.10
CA GLU A 405 3.61 -17.00 -22.00
C GLU A 405 3.02 -16.46 -20.69
N LEU A 406 3.85 -15.86 -19.83
CA LEU A 406 3.39 -15.19 -18.62
C LEU A 406 2.94 -13.75 -18.90
N ALA A 407 1.65 -13.48 -18.70
CA ALA A 407 1.07 -12.15 -18.74
C ALA A 407 1.35 -11.37 -17.44
N LEU A 408 1.58 -10.05 -17.54
CA LEU A 408 1.84 -9.19 -16.38
C LEU A 408 0.57 -8.93 -15.55
N GLU A 409 0.74 -8.94 -14.22
CA GLU A 409 -0.19 -8.37 -13.24
C GLU A 409 0.29 -6.98 -12.78
N LEU A 410 1.62 -6.81 -12.67
CA LEU A 410 2.30 -5.55 -12.40
C LEU A 410 2.04 -4.51 -13.50
N GLU A 411 1.57 -3.34 -13.10
CA GLU A 411 1.37 -2.19 -14.00
C GLU A 411 2.71 -1.46 -14.22
N ILE A 412 3.20 -1.43 -15.46
CA ILE A 412 4.35 -0.61 -15.84
C ILE A 412 3.81 0.79 -16.15
N MET A 413 4.18 1.78 -15.36
CA MET A 413 3.77 3.16 -15.58
C MET A 413 4.47 3.72 -16.83
N THR A 414 3.71 3.88 -17.90
CA THR A 414 4.08 4.62 -19.11
C THR A 414 3.85 6.12 -18.93
N GLY A 415 4.42 6.95 -19.82
CA GLY A 415 4.13 8.38 -19.88
C GLY A 415 2.71 8.67 -20.38
N ASP A 416 2.19 7.76 -21.20
CA ASP A 416 0.92 7.86 -21.90
C ASP A 416 -0.02 6.75 -21.40
N GLU A 417 -1.15 7.14 -20.78
CA GLU A 417 -2.39 6.38 -20.55
C GLU A 417 -3.55 7.35 -20.33
#